data_AF-A0A9D1PFG8-F1
#
_entry.id   AF-A0A9D1PFG8-F1
#
_cell.length_a   1.000
_cell.length_b   1.000
_cell.length_c   1.000
_cell.angle_alpha   90.00
_cell.angle_beta   90.00
_cell.angle_gamma   90.00
#
_symmetry.space_group_name_H-M   'P 1'
#
loop_
_entity.id
_entity.type
_entity.pdbx_description
1 polymer ?
#
loop_
_entity_poly.entity_id
_entity_poly.type
_entity_poly.pdbx_seq_one_letter_code
_entity_poly.pdbx_strand_id
1 'polypeptide(L)'
;MLAVLLGGISRKITKTAEDQEKWVHYRNKSALLLGKEQKNTIDVLILGDSLSYTSFSPLQMWNEYGISAFVGGQSGQNIQESYYMLKKAFKNQKPRLVILETNVLFRPQKGASGLTMTLAAAGSYYFPVFTYHDIWKSILTGKEYPEENYKGFQFREVTNPYRGGAYMKETAAKEKISGTVEEYLEKIRSLCRKNQAELVLVSTPSPLNYNYRKYNTLKAYAEQREIPYEDMNLKTQELGIDWEKDSLDGGDHLNLSGAWKVTRFTGKYLHENFSLPDRREDENYALWMEEGEKYGEKAKEKLEAMWKDDKITGEEVENRRERSLPVYE
;
A
#
# COMPACT_ATOMS: atom_id res chain seq x y z
N MET A 1 -27.07 24.59 -3.13
CA MET A 1 -26.04 25.63 -3.38
C MET A 1 -24.65 25.15 -2.94
N LEU A 2 -24.42 24.79 -1.67
CA LEU A 2 -23.10 24.35 -1.17
C LEU A 2 -22.50 23.14 -1.91
N ALA A 3 -23.27 22.07 -2.16
CA ALA A 3 -22.77 20.90 -2.87
C ALA A 3 -22.33 21.19 -4.32
N VAL A 4 -23.01 22.12 -5.00
CA VAL A 4 -22.64 22.55 -6.37
C VAL A 4 -21.32 23.33 -6.34
N LEU A 5 -21.16 24.23 -5.37
CA LEU A 5 -19.91 24.98 -5.17
C LEU A 5 -18.74 24.04 -4.84
N LEU A 6 -18.93 23.13 -3.88
CA LEU A 6 -17.92 22.12 -3.52
C LEU A 6 -17.57 21.24 -4.73
N GLY A 7 -18.56 20.88 -5.55
CA GLY A 7 -18.34 20.13 -6.79
C GLY A 7 -17.51 20.92 -7.82
N GLY A 8 -17.83 22.20 -8.04
CA GLY A 8 -17.09 23.07 -8.94
C GLY A 8 -15.63 23.27 -8.51
N ILE A 9 -15.40 23.57 -7.23
CA ILE A 9 -14.07 23.73 -6.64
C ILE A 9 -13.30 22.41 -6.72
N SER A 10 -13.93 21.29 -6.39
CA SER A 10 -13.30 19.96 -6.46
C SER A 10 -12.82 19.63 -7.87
N ARG A 11 -13.58 19.97 -8.92
CA ARG A 11 -13.14 19.76 -10.31
C ARG A 11 -11.89 20.58 -10.63
N LYS A 12 -11.87 21.86 -10.25
CA LYS A 12 -10.73 22.74 -10.51
C LYS A 12 -9.47 22.24 -9.79
N ILE A 13 -9.59 21.92 -8.50
CA ILE A 13 -8.46 21.42 -7.71
C ILE A 13 -7.98 20.05 -8.21
N THR A 14 -8.89 19.14 -8.58
CA THR A 14 -8.50 17.84 -9.14
C THR A 14 -7.71 18.01 -10.43
N LYS A 15 -8.16 18.90 -11.33
CA LYS A 15 -7.42 19.20 -12.55
C LYS A 15 -6.04 19.78 -12.25
N THR A 16 -5.94 20.71 -11.29
CA THR A 16 -4.63 21.23 -10.86
C THR A 16 -3.73 20.13 -10.28
N ALA A 17 -4.29 19.19 -9.51
CA ALA A 17 -3.56 18.03 -9.00
C ALA A 17 -3.03 17.12 -10.11
N GLU A 18 -3.84 16.90 -11.16
CA GLU A 18 -3.47 16.11 -12.34
C GLU A 18 -2.36 16.78 -13.17
N ASP A 19 -2.49 18.09 -13.39
CA ASP A 19 -1.55 18.91 -14.17
C ASP A 19 -0.22 19.16 -13.40
N GLN A 20 -0.26 19.19 -12.06
CA GLN A 20 0.88 19.49 -11.18
C GLN A 20 1.05 18.42 -10.10
N GLU A 21 1.37 17.20 -10.52
CA GLU A 21 1.53 16.05 -9.63
C GLU A 21 2.50 16.31 -8.46
N LYS A 22 3.59 17.04 -8.72
CA LYS A 22 4.59 17.43 -7.71
C LYS A 22 4.06 18.37 -6.61
N TRP A 23 2.86 18.92 -6.76
CA TRP A 23 2.20 19.71 -5.70
C TRP A 23 1.29 18.86 -4.82
N VAL A 24 1.10 17.59 -5.17
CA VAL A 24 0.24 16.69 -4.42
C VAL A 24 1.03 16.03 -3.31
N HIS A 25 0.58 16.30 -2.09
CA HIS A 25 1.14 15.70 -0.88
C HIS A 25 1.28 14.17 -1.04
N TYR A 26 2.42 13.61 -0.62
CA TYR A 26 2.78 12.21 -0.84
C TYR A 26 1.66 11.22 -0.45
N ARG A 27 0.95 11.49 0.66
CA ARG A 27 -0.18 10.65 1.14
C ARG A 27 -1.27 10.47 0.08
N ASN A 28 -1.49 11.45 -0.80
CA ASN A 28 -2.56 11.44 -1.81
C ASN A 28 -2.09 11.03 -3.20
N LYS A 29 -0.78 10.84 -3.42
CA LYS A 29 -0.21 10.48 -4.73
C LYS A 29 -0.78 9.19 -5.29
N SER A 30 -0.85 8.12 -4.50
CA SER A 30 -1.37 6.82 -4.97
C SER A 30 -2.81 6.94 -5.50
N ALA A 31 -3.65 7.74 -4.84
CA ALA A 31 -5.01 7.98 -5.30
C ALA A 31 -5.03 8.73 -6.64
N LEU A 32 -4.19 9.75 -6.81
CA LEU A 32 -4.08 10.51 -8.05
C LEU A 32 -3.59 9.61 -9.19
N LEU A 33 -2.47 8.93 -8.98
CA LEU A 33 -1.79 8.09 -9.97
C LEU A 33 -2.66 6.93 -10.44
N LEU A 34 -3.39 6.27 -9.54
CA LEU A 34 -4.36 5.23 -9.89
C LEU A 34 -5.42 5.73 -10.89
N GLY A 35 -5.80 7.01 -10.80
CA GLY A 35 -6.73 7.64 -11.74
C GLY A 35 -6.12 7.98 -13.09
N LYS A 36 -4.79 8.12 -13.16
CA LYS A 36 -4.02 8.42 -14.38
C LYS A 36 -3.59 7.16 -15.15
N GLU A 37 -3.62 6.00 -14.51
CA GLU A 37 -3.33 4.72 -15.17
C GLU A 37 -4.23 4.48 -16.39
N GLN A 38 -3.64 3.91 -17.44
CA GLN A 38 -4.37 3.48 -18.63
C GLN A 38 -5.50 2.53 -18.23
N LYS A 39 -6.65 2.63 -18.92
CA LYS A 39 -7.84 1.87 -18.54
C LYS A 39 -7.59 0.37 -18.59
N ASN A 40 -8.04 -0.33 -17.55
CA ASN A 40 -7.99 -1.79 -17.45
C ASN A 40 -6.59 -2.41 -17.62
N THR A 41 -5.54 -1.73 -17.15
CA THR A 41 -4.17 -2.27 -17.14
C THR A 41 -3.73 -2.77 -15.76
N ILE A 42 -4.58 -2.69 -14.74
CA ILE A 42 -4.28 -3.20 -13.39
C ILE A 42 -5.07 -4.49 -13.15
N ASP A 43 -4.36 -5.63 -13.05
CA ASP A 43 -4.95 -6.93 -12.73
C ASP A 43 -5.00 -7.18 -11.21
N VAL A 44 -4.10 -6.59 -10.43
CA VAL A 44 -4.06 -6.72 -8.96
C VAL A 44 -4.05 -5.36 -8.29
N LEU A 45 -5.04 -5.06 -7.46
CA LEU A 45 -5.05 -3.86 -6.63
C LEU A 45 -4.65 -4.20 -5.19
N ILE A 46 -3.66 -3.51 -4.65
CA ILE A 46 -3.18 -3.69 -3.29
C ILE A 46 -3.64 -2.50 -2.46
N LEU A 47 -4.40 -2.75 -1.40
CA LEU A 47 -4.95 -1.76 -0.48
C LEU A 47 -4.33 -1.94 0.90
N GLY A 48 -4.18 -0.85 1.64
CA GLY A 48 -3.60 -0.90 2.97
C GLY A 48 -2.99 0.42 3.41
N ASP A 49 -2.40 0.40 4.59
CA ASP A 49 -1.65 1.55 5.07
C ASP A 49 -0.20 1.52 4.60
N SER A 50 0.69 2.07 5.41
CA SER A 50 2.11 2.12 5.15
C SER A 50 2.78 0.76 5.02
N LEU A 51 2.25 -0.30 5.64
CA LEU A 51 2.79 -1.64 5.45
C LEU A 51 2.62 -2.13 4.00
N SER A 52 1.55 -1.71 3.32
CA SER A 52 1.32 -2.12 1.94
C SER A 52 2.33 -1.49 0.96
N TYR A 53 2.52 -0.17 0.99
CA TYR A 53 3.41 0.51 0.04
C TYR A 53 4.89 0.36 0.36
N THR A 54 5.26 -0.13 1.55
CA THR A 54 6.64 -0.50 1.87
C THR A 54 6.95 -1.96 1.60
N SER A 55 5.95 -2.83 1.47
CA SER A 55 6.17 -4.28 1.35
C SER A 55 6.00 -4.82 -0.08
N PHE A 56 5.14 -4.21 -0.89
CA PHE A 56 4.82 -4.70 -2.24
C PHE A 56 5.36 -3.76 -3.31
N SER A 57 6.21 -4.29 -4.19
CA SER A 57 6.72 -3.59 -5.38
C SER A 57 6.05 -4.09 -6.66
N PRO A 58 5.13 -3.32 -7.26
CA PRO A 58 4.43 -3.79 -8.45
C PRO A 58 5.31 -3.99 -9.68
N LEU A 59 6.32 -3.16 -9.89
CA LEU A 59 7.21 -3.31 -11.04
C LEU A 59 8.18 -4.48 -10.87
N GLN A 60 8.45 -4.91 -9.63
CA GLN A 60 9.11 -6.20 -9.41
C GLN A 60 8.17 -7.37 -9.72
N MET A 61 6.89 -7.32 -9.29
CA MET A 61 5.90 -8.34 -9.66
C MET A 61 5.73 -8.46 -11.18
N TRP A 62 5.74 -7.32 -11.87
CA TRP A 62 5.74 -7.25 -13.33
C TRP A 62 6.97 -7.94 -13.93
N ASN A 63 8.18 -7.54 -13.51
CA ASN A 63 9.42 -8.05 -14.07
C ASN A 63 9.60 -9.56 -13.84
N GLU A 64 9.23 -10.08 -12.66
CA GLU A 64 9.42 -11.49 -12.31
C GLU A 64 8.27 -12.40 -12.77
N TYR A 65 7.01 -11.93 -12.73
CA TYR A 65 5.82 -12.77 -12.92
C TYR A 65 4.84 -12.26 -13.98
N GLY A 66 5.10 -11.11 -14.60
CA GLY A 66 4.18 -10.50 -15.58
C GLY A 66 2.88 -9.97 -15.00
N ILE A 67 2.80 -9.84 -13.67
CA ILE A 67 1.59 -9.41 -12.95
C ILE A 67 1.56 -7.87 -12.90
N SER A 68 0.51 -7.28 -13.47
CA SER A 68 0.28 -5.83 -13.36
C SER A 68 -0.45 -5.48 -12.06
N ALA A 69 0.31 -5.02 -11.07
CA ALA A 69 -0.21 -4.64 -9.75
C ALA A 69 -0.18 -3.13 -9.51
N PHE A 70 -1.03 -2.62 -8.63
CA PHE A 70 -0.95 -1.23 -8.19
C PHE A 70 -1.19 -1.13 -6.69
N VAL A 71 -0.33 -0.41 -5.98
CA VAL A 71 -0.50 -0.13 -4.55
C VAL A 71 -1.30 1.15 -4.36
N GLY A 72 -2.58 1.00 -4.02
CA GLY A 72 -3.48 2.07 -3.60
C GLY A 72 -3.32 2.44 -2.11
N GLY A 73 -2.27 1.95 -1.45
CA GLY A 73 -2.01 2.20 -0.05
C GLY A 73 -1.56 3.64 0.24
N GLN A 74 -1.81 4.10 1.46
CA GLN A 74 -1.51 5.47 1.91
C GLN A 74 -1.10 5.49 3.40
N SER A 75 -0.29 6.47 3.83
CA SER A 75 0.23 6.44 5.20
C SER A 75 -0.89 6.59 6.22
N GLY A 76 -1.08 5.60 7.09
CA GLY A 76 -2.16 5.63 8.06
C GLY A 76 -3.56 5.33 7.49
N GLN A 77 -3.65 4.74 6.29
CA GLN A 77 -4.93 4.43 5.65
C GLN A 77 -5.84 3.63 6.59
N ASN A 78 -7.08 4.10 6.76
CA ASN A 78 -8.11 3.34 7.47
C ASN A 78 -8.99 2.53 6.51
N ILE A 79 -9.74 1.57 7.04
CA ILE A 79 -10.58 0.68 6.22
C ILE A 79 -11.64 1.43 5.39
N GLN A 80 -12.13 2.58 5.86
CA GLN A 80 -13.06 3.40 5.09
C GLN A 80 -12.39 3.99 3.85
N GLU A 81 -11.16 4.50 4.01
CA GLU A 81 -10.34 4.98 2.91
C GLU A 81 -9.99 3.86 1.93
N SER A 82 -9.63 2.66 2.40
CA SER A 82 -9.39 1.50 1.53
C SER A 82 -10.63 1.16 0.69
N TYR A 83 -11.84 1.20 1.28
CA TYR A 83 -13.09 1.02 0.53
C TYR A 83 -13.30 2.09 -0.55
N TYR A 84 -13.04 3.36 -0.25
CA TYR A 84 -13.20 4.44 -1.25
C TYR A 84 -12.09 4.43 -2.31
N MET A 85 -10.88 3.99 -1.96
CA MET A 85 -9.81 3.72 -2.92
C MET A 85 -10.22 2.59 -3.88
N LEU A 86 -10.79 1.50 -3.36
CA LEU A 86 -11.34 0.41 -4.18
C LEU A 86 -12.46 0.91 -5.11
N LYS A 87 -13.40 1.71 -4.60
CA LYS A 87 -14.43 2.35 -5.43
C LYS A 87 -13.83 3.23 -6.51
N LYS A 88 -12.72 3.93 -6.23
CA LYS A 88 -12.02 4.76 -7.21
C LYS A 88 -11.38 3.89 -8.29
N ALA A 89 -10.71 2.81 -7.90
CA ALA A 89 -10.09 1.85 -8.82
C ALA A 89 -11.11 1.32 -9.83
N PHE A 90 -12.25 0.80 -9.36
CA PHE A 90 -13.29 0.22 -10.22
C PHE A 90 -13.98 1.21 -11.18
N LYS A 91 -13.70 2.52 -11.10
CA LYS A 91 -14.17 3.47 -12.12
C LYS A 91 -13.40 3.35 -13.44
N ASN A 92 -12.13 2.96 -13.39
CA ASN A 92 -11.23 2.98 -14.54
C ASN A 92 -10.46 1.68 -14.76
N GLN A 93 -10.44 0.82 -13.74
CA GLN A 93 -9.73 -0.45 -13.72
C GLN A 93 -10.69 -1.60 -13.47
N LYS A 94 -10.25 -2.81 -13.84
CA LYS A 94 -10.95 -4.08 -13.60
C LYS A 94 -9.98 -5.09 -12.99
N PRO A 95 -9.47 -4.84 -11.76
CA PRO A 95 -8.59 -5.80 -11.11
C PRO A 95 -9.32 -7.13 -10.92
N ARG A 96 -8.61 -8.21 -11.22
CA ARG A 96 -9.03 -9.60 -10.98
C ARG A 96 -8.88 -9.97 -9.51
N LEU A 97 -7.87 -9.39 -8.85
CA LEU A 97 -7.59 -9.58 -7.44
C LEU A 97 -7.47 -8.26 -6.70
N VAL A 98 -7.95 -8.27 -5.46
CA VAL A 98 -7.76 -7.19 -4.50
C VAL A 98 -7.06 -7.76 -3.28
N ILE A 99 -5.83 -7.35 -3.04
CA ILE A 99 -5.09 -7.66 -1.80
C ILE A 99 -5.43 -6.57 -0.79
N LEU A 100 -5.87 -6.97 0.41
CA LEU A 100 -6.01 -6.07 1.55
C LEU A 100 -4.94 -6.42 2.59
N GLU A 101 -3.97 -5.51 2.75
CA GLU A 101 -3.00 -5.58 3.85
C GLU A 101 -3.76 -5.37 5.17
N THR A 102 -3.64 -6.32 6.09
CA THR A 102 -4.59 -6.47 7.19
C THR A 102 -4.39 -5.54 8.39
N ASN A 103 -3.32 -4.74 8.45
CA ASN A 103 -3.06 -3.89 9.61
C ASN A 103 -4.12 -2.81 9.77
N VAL A 104 -4.70 -2.37 8.65
CA VAL A 104 -5.82 -1.42 8.62
C VAL A 104 -7.03 -1.87 9.44
N LEU A 105 -7.18 -3.19 9.70
CA LEU A 105 -8.29 -3.77 10.44
C LEU A 105 -8.15 -3.60 11.96
N PHE A 106 -6.94 -3.33 12.46
CA PHE A 106 -6.67 -3.17 13.89
C PHE A 106 -6.41 -1.72 14.29
N ARG A 107 -6.60 -0.77 13.36
CA ARG A 107 -6.47 0.66 13.66
C ARG A 107 -7.56 1.10 14.64
N PRO A 108 -7.24 1.86 15.71
CA PRO A 108 -8.24 2.29 16.69
C PRO A 108 -9.36 3.13 16.07
N GLN A 109 -10.62 2.70 16.27
CA GLN A 109 -11.83 3.42 15.85
C GLN A 109 -12.86 3.45 16.99
N LYS A 110 -12.60 4.23 18.04
CA LYS A 110 -13.47 4.27 19.23
C LYS A 110 -14.54 5.36 19.14
N GLY A 111 -15.81 4.98 19.32
CA GLY A 111 -16.93 5.93 19.48
C GLY A 111 -17.08 6.92 18.31
N ALA A 112 -17.22 8.21 18.62
CA ALA A 112 -17.41 9.28 17.64
C ALA A 112 -16.29 9.34 16.57
N SER A 113 -15.07 8.87 16.86
CA SER A 113 -13.96 8.87 15.89
C SER A 113 -14.25 8.00 14.66
N GLY A 114 -14.92 6.84 14.81
CA GLY A 114 -15.27 5.97 13.69
C GLY A 114 -16.32 6.58 12.76
N LEU A 115 -17.31 7.27 13.33
CA LEU A 115 -18.31 8.03 12.55
C LEU A 115 -17.65 9.21 11.84
N THR A 116 -16.79 9.96 12.52
CA THR A 116 -16.04 11.07 11.91
C THR A 116 -15.16 10.58 10.76
N MET A 117 -14.44 9.47 10.93
CA MET A 117 -13.63 8.85 9.85
C MET A 117 -14.51 8.43 8.66
N THR A 118 -15.67 7.82 8.94
CA THR A 118 -16.66 7.43 7.92
C THR A 118 -17.13 8.64 7.11
N LEU A 119 -17.55 9.72 7.78
CA LEU A 119 -18.00 10.95 7.14
C LEU A 119 -16.88 11.66 6.38
N ALA A 120 -15.67 11.70 6.96
CA ALA A 120 -14.50 12.29 6.32
C ALA A 120 -14.11 11.53 5.05
N ALA A 121 -14.05 10.20 5.09
CA ALA A 121 -13.72 9.39 3.92
C ALA A 121 -14.77 9.53 2.81
N ALA A 122 -16.06 9.56 3.18
CA ALA A 122 -17.15 9.83 2.23
C ALA A 122 -17.05 11.23 1.62
N GLY A 123 -16.83 12.24 2.46
CA GLY A 123 -16.66 13.63 2.05
C GLY A 123 -15.51 13.79 1.06
N SER A 124 -14.33 13.26 1.39
CA SER A 124 -13.15 13.25 0.52
C SER A 124 -13.41 12.56 -0.82
N TYR A 125 -14.14 11.45 -0.82
CA TYR A 125 -14.46 10.74 -2.07
C TYR A 125 -15.41 11.53 -2.99
N TYR A 126 -16.46 12.16 -2.44
CA TYR A 126 -17.44 12.89 -3.25
C TYR A 126 -17.00 14.32 -3.58
N PHE A 127 -16.16 14.91 -2.73
CA PHE A 127 -15.62 16.26 -2.90
C PHE A 127 -14.10 16.24 -2.75
N PRO A 128 -13.35 15.90 -3.83
CA PRO A 128 -11.89 15.86 -3.85
C PRO A 128 -11.16 17.12 -3.36
N VAL A 129 -11.84 18.26 -3.24
CA VAL A 129 -11.29 19.43 -2.54
C VAL A 129 -10.77 19.08 -1.15
N PHE A 130 -11.40 18.15 -0.42
CA PHE A 130 -10.91 17.72 0.90
C PHE A 130 -9.68 16.82 0.82
N THR A 131 -9.53 16.03 -0.26
CA THR A 131 -8.32 15.22 -0.49
C THR A 131 -7.13 16.11 -0.86
N TYR A 132 -7.34 17.06 -1.76
CA TYR A 132 -6.26 17.87 -2.36
C TYR A 132 -6.18 19.28 -1.80
N HIS A 133 -6.72 19.50 -0.60
CA HIS A 133 -6.76 20.81 0.04
C HIS A 133 -5.34 21.38 0.18
N ASP A 134 -4.36 20.57 0.59
CA ASP A 134 -2.96 21.01 0.79
C ASP A 134 -2.23 21.57 -0.44
N ILE A 135 -2.78 21.47 -1.67
CA ILE A 135 -2.16 22.04 -2.87
C ILE A 135 -1.95 23.56 -2.73
N TRP A 136 -2.77 24.28 -1.97
CA TRP A 136 -2.51 25.70 -1.74
C TRP A 136 -1.18 25.95 -1.03
N LYS A 137 -0.69 25.00 -0.19
CA LYS A 137 0.61 25.14 0.47
C LYS A 137 1.70 25.16 -0.59
N SER A 138 1.68 24.24 -1.55
CA SER A 138 2.61 24.23 -2.68
C SER A 138 2.54 25.50 -3.52
N ILE A 139 1.34 26.04 -3.77
CA ILE A 139 1.17 27.30 -4.52
C ILE A 139 1.74 28.50 -3.75
N LEU A 140 1.52 28.58 -2.44
CA LEU A 140 1.88 29.74 -1.62
C LEU A 140 3.32 29.72 -1.14
N THR A 141 3.86 28.52 -0.86
CA THR A 141 5.20 28.36 -0.27
C THR A 141 6.22 27.79 -1.23
N GLY A 142 5.80 27.30 -2.41
CA GLY A 142 6.67 26.60 -3.34
C GLY A 142 7.07 25.19 -2.89
N LYS A 143 6.46 24.63 -1.82
CA LYS A 143 6.75 23.28 -1.32
C LYS A 143 6.33 22.23 -2.36
N GLU A 144 7.28 21.44 -2.85
CA GLU A 144 7.03 20.34 -3.79
C GLU A 144 7.25 18.97 -3.14
N TYR A 145 6.59 17.97 -3.70
CA TYR A 145 6.68 16.55 -3.37
C TYR A 145 7.13 15.82 -4.65
N PRO A 146 8.44 15.83 -5.00
CA PRO A 146 8.93 15.28 -6.25
C PRO A 146 9.27 13.79 -6.17
N GLU A 147 8.90 13.10 -5.08
CA GLU A 147 9.28 11.69 -4.88
C GLU A 147 8.74 10.82 -6.02
N GLU A 148 9.64 10.03 -6.60
CA GLU A 148 9.31 9.04 -7.61
C GLU A 148 8.32 8.01 -7.06
N ASN A 149 7.48 7.49 -7.95
CA ASN A 149 6.45 6.54 -7.61
C ASN A 149 6.41 5.44 -8.69
N TYR A 150 6.49 4.19 -8.23
CA TYR A 150 6.51 3.00 -9.07
C TYR A 150 5.23 2.21 -8.86
N LYS A 151 4.11 2.69 -9.44
CA LYS A 151 2.75 2.12 -9.28
C LYS A 151 2.28 2.03 -7.82
N GLY A 152 2.60 3.04 -7.02
CA GLY A 152 2.28 3.12 -5.60
C GLY A 152 3.42 2.71 -4.66
N PHE A 153 4.53 2.17 -5.18
CA PHE A 153 5.73 1.83 -4.41
C PHE A 153 6.78 2.93 -4.46
N GLN A 154 7.58 3.07 -3.40
CA GLN A 154 8.72 3.97 -3.34
C GLN A 154 9.93 3.28 -2.72
N PHE A 155 11.12 3.58 -3.22
CA PHE A 155 12.36 3.05 -2.64
C PHE A 155 12.56 3.59 -1.22
N ARG A 156 12.83 2.67 -0.28
CA ARG A 156 13.18 2.96 1.11
C ARG A 156 14.48 2.26 1.43
N GLU A 157 15.58 2.99 1.41
CA GLU A 157 16.94 2.40 1.45
C GLU A 157 17.57 2.42 2.86
N VAL A 158 16.88 2.99 3.83
CA VAL A 158 17.37 3.04 5.21
C VAL A 158 17.22 1.68 5.88
N THR A 159 18.21 1.36 6.70
CA THR A 159 18.20 0.20 7.58
C THR A 159 18.22 0.67 9.03
N ASN A 160 17.19 0.28 9.78
CA ASN A 160 17.17 0.35 11.23
C ASN A 160 16.81 -1.04 11.76
N PRO A 161 17.79 -1.79 12.29
CA PRO A 161 17.59 -3.17 12.75
C PRO A 161 16.45 -3.32 13.76
N TYR A 162 15.70 -4.43 13.65
CA TYR A 162 14.80 -4.88 14.71
C TYR A 162 15.50 -5.93 15.58
N ARG A 163 15.62 -5.64 16.88
CA ARG A 163 16.29 -6.51 17.88
C ARG A 163 15.37 -6.97 19.01
N GLY A 164 14.06 -6.86 18.82
CA GLY A 164 13.06 -7.22 19.84
C GLY A 164 12.83 -8.73 20.00
N GLY A 165 13.44 -9.57 19.17
CA GLY A 165 13.31 -11.03 19.21
C GLY A 165 11.99 -11.55 18.63
N ALA A 166 11.55 -12.73 19.07
CA ALA A 166 10.33 -13.33 18.55
C ALA A 166 9.07 -12.52 18.95
N TYR A 167 8.29 -12.11 17.96
CA TYR A 167 7.09 -11.29 18.13
C TYR A 167 5.77 -12.06 17.89
N MET A 168 5.81 -13.15 17.11
CA MET A 168 4.68 -14.06 16.90
C MET A 168 4.62 -15.16 17.98
N LYS A 169 4.31 -14.77 19.22
CA LYS A 169 4.19 -15.72 20.35
C LYS A 169 2.83 -16.40 20.35
N GLU A 170 2.82 -17.72 20.18
CA GLU A 170 1.58 -18.52 20.11
C GLU A 170 0.64 -18.29 21.30
N THR A 171 -0.66 -18.23 21.02
CA THR A 171 -1.72 -18.12 22.01
C THR A 171 -3.06 -18.54 21.39
N ALA A 172 -4.04 -18.90 22.22
CA ALA A 172 -5.43 -19.08 21.78
C ALA A 172 -6.22 -17.76 21.74
N ALA A 173 -5.67 -16.68 22.30
CA ALA A 173 -6.39 -15.42 22.40
C ALA A 173 -6.56 -14.73 21.03
N LYS A 174 -7.62 -13.92 20.92
CA LYS A 174 -7.96 -13.14 19.73
C LYS A 174 -8.01 -11.65 20.07
N GLU A 175 -7.59 -10.81 19.13
CA GLU A 175 -7.74 -9.35 19.22
C GLU A 175 -8.99 -8.92 18.46
N LYS A 176 -9.89 -8.17 19.10
CA LYS A 176 -11.18 -7.83 18.49
C LYS A 176 -11.04 -6.67 17.49
N ILE A 177 -11.58 -6.85 16.28
CA ILE A 177 -11.81 -5.76 15.33
C ILE A 177 -13.13 -5.04 15.65
N SER A 178 -13.22 -3.75 15.36
CA SER A 178 -14.42 -2.95 15.69
C SER A 178 -15.58 -3.27 14.73
N GLY A 179 -16.83 -3.02 15.17
CA GLY A 179 -18.00 -3.24 14.30
C GLY A 179 -17.98 -2.40 13.02
N THR A 180 -17.43 -1.17 13.08
CA THR A 180 -17.24 -0.32 11.89
C THR A 180 -16.22 -0.93 10.94
N VAL A 181 -15.14 -1.54 11.46
CA VAL A 181 -14.17 -2.24 10.63
C VAL A 181 -14.80 -3.46 9.95
N GLU A 182 -15.54 -4.27 10.69
CA GLU A 182 -16.27 -5.42 10.13
C GLU A 182 -17.23 -4.99 9.03
N GLU A 183 -18.02 -3.93 9.26
CA GLU A 183 -18.97 -3.41 8.27
C GLU A 183 -18.27 -2.98 6.97
N TYR A 184 -17.14 -2.28 7.07
CA TYR A 184 -16.40 -1.83 5.90
C TYR A 184 -15.65 -2.96 5.19
N LEU A 185 -15.18 -3.97 5.91
CA LEU A 185 -14.61 -5.17 5.31
C LEU A 185 -15.68 -5.94 4.51
N GLU A 186 -16.92 -6.01 5.01
CA GLU A 186 -18.05 -6.55 4.25
C GLU A 186 -18.41 -5.70 3.03
N LYS A 187 -18.33 -4.36 3.12
CA LYS A 187 -18.51 -3.47 1.96
C LYS A 187 -17.43 -3.69 0.90
N ILE A 188 -16.17 -3.87 1.30
CA ILE A 188 -15.06 -4.21 0.38
C ILE A 188 -15.34 -5.55 -0.29
N ARG A 189 -15.67 -6.60 0.48
CA ARG A 189 -16.00 -7.93 -0.06
C ARG A 189 -17.16 -7.88 -1.05
N SER A 190 -18.24 -7.18 -0.70
CA SER A 190 -19.39 -7.01 -1.58
C SER A 190 -19.02 -6.26 -2.86
N LEU A 191 -18.15 -5.25 -2.77
CA LEU A 191 -17.71 -4.48 -3.92
C LEU A 191 -16.79 -5.29 -4.85
N CYS A 192 -15.87 -6.09 -4.30
CA CYS A 192 -15.06 -7.03 -5.08
C CYS A 192 -15.97 -8.03 -5.84
N ARG A 193 -16.90 -8.69 -5.14
CA ARG A 193 -17.86 -9.63 -5.75
C ARG A 193 -18.69 -9.00 -6.86
N LYS A 194 -19.21 -7.79 -6.64
CA LYS A 194 -19.99 -7.04 -7.65
C LYS A 194 -19.19 -6.77 -8.93
N ASN A 195 -17.88 -6.60 -8.82
CA ASN A 195 -16.99 -6.31 -9.94
C ASN A 195 -16.20 -7.55 -10.41
N GLN A 196 -16.58 -8.75 -9.97
CA GLN A 196 -15.91 -10.02 -10.35
C GLN A 196 -14.41 -10.04 -9.99
N ALA A 197 -14.05 -9.37 -8.90
CA ALA A 197 -12.73 -9.42 -8.30
C ALA A 197 -12.75 -10.33 -7.07
N GLU A 198 -11.68 -11.09 -6.86
CA GLU A 198 -11.49 -11.90 -5.67
C GLU A 198 -10.68 -11.10 -4.62
N LEU A 199 -11.11 -11.21 -3.36
CA LEU A 199 -10.46 -10.53 -2.23
C LEU A 199 -9.49 -11.50 -1.56
N VAL A 200 -8.27 -11.05 -1.31
CA VAL A 200 -7.23 -11.80 -0.60
C VAL A 200 -6.77 -10.95 0.59
N LEU A 201 -6.68 -11.55 1.77
CA LEU A 201 -6.10 -10.91 2.95
C LEU A 201 -4.62 -11.26 3.04
N VAL A 202 -3.78 -10.27 3.32
CA VAL A 202 -2.34 -10.49 3.51
C VAL A 202 -1.85 -9.73 4.73
N SER A 203 -1.08 -10.38 5.59
CA SER A 203 -0.33 -9.71 6.67
C SER A 203 1.15 -9.72 6.30
N THR A 204 1.74 -8.56 6.07
CA THR A 204 3.18 -8.47 5.76
C THR A 204 4.02 -8.47 7.05
N PRO A 205 5.31 -8.87 6.98
CA PRO A 205 6.17 -8.89 8.16
C PRO A 205 6.28 -7.52 8.83
N SER A 206 5.81 -7.41 10.07
CA SER A 206 5.95 -6.19 10.89
C SER A 206 5.88 -6.52 12.39
N PRO A 207 7.05 -6.66 13.06
CA PRO A 207 7.13 -6.96 14.48
C PRO A 207 6.36 -6.01 15.41
N LEU A 208 6.22 -4.73 15.04
CA LEU A 208 5.50 -3.75 15.87
C LEU A 208 3.99 -3.76 15.65
N ASN A 209 3.52 -4.19 14.48
CA ASN A 209 2.10 -4.18 14.16
C ASN A 209 1.44 -5.54 14.34
N TYR A 210 2.16 -6.64 14.18
CA TYR A 210 1.58 -7.98 14.22
C TYR A 210 1.95 -8.76 15.48
N ASN A 211 0.99 -9.56 15.91
CA ASN A 211 1.15 -10.54 16.97
C ASN A 211 0.17 -11.69 16.70
N TYR A 212 0.33 -12.78 17.44
CA TYR A 212 -0.44 -14.00 17.22
C TYR A 212 -1.96 -13.84 17.52
N ARG A 213 -2.36 -12.85 18.34
CA ARG A 213 -3.79 -12.57 18.59
C ARG A 213 -4.49 -11.98 17.38
N LYS A 214 -3.80 -11.10 16.64
CA LYS A 214 -4.29 -10.56 15.37
C LYS A 214 -4.40 -11.65 14.32
N TYR A 215 -3.37 -12.48 14.17
CA TYR A 215 -3.39 -13.66 13.32
C TYR A 215 -4.62 -14.55 13.59
N ASN A 216 -4.86 -14.92 14.85
CA ASN A 216 -6.01 -15.77 15.20
C ASN A 216 -7.37 -15.14 14.84
N THR A 217 -7.49 -13.82 14.93
CA THR A 217 -8.70 -13.10 14.51
C THR A 217 -8.85 -13.15 12.99
N LEU A 218 -7.80 -12.82 12.25
CA LEU A 218 -7.81 -12.78 10.79
C LEU A 218 -8.04 -14.17 10.19
N LYS A 219 -7.36 -15.20 10.72
CA LYS A 219 -7.56 -16.60 10.32
C LYS A 219 -9.01 -17.03 10.49
N ALA A 220 -9.59 -16.82 11.68
CA ALA A 220 -10.98 -17.19 11.94
C ALA A 220 -11.96 -16.41 11.07
N TYR A 221 -11.71 -15.12 10.82
CA TYR A 221 -12.54 -14.30 9.95
C TYR A 221 -12.50 -14.80 8.49
N ALA A 222 -11.30 -15.11 8.00
CA ALA A 222 -11.03 -15.57 6.65
C ALA A 222 -11.65 -16.95 6.39
N GLU A 223 -11.43 -17.92 7.30
CA GLU A 223 -11.99 -19.28 7.23
C GLU A 223 -13.53 -19.26 7.22
N GLN A 224 -14.15 -18.47 8.09
CA GLN A 224 -15.62 -18.34 8.14
C GLN A 224 -16.23 -17.83 6.82
N ARG A 225 -15.44 -17.12 6.01
CA ARG A 225 -15.92 -16.41 4.81
C ARG A 225 -15.31 -16.93 3.52
N GLU A 226 -14.50 -17.98 3.61
CA GLU A 226 -13.79 -18.57 2.48
C GLU A 226 -12.96 -17.53 1.73
N ILE A 227 -12.26 -16.67 2.49
CA ILE A 227 -11.36 -15.66 1.94
C ILE A 227 -9.92 -16.20 2.03
N PRO A 228 -9.14 -16.23 0.93
CA PRO A 228 -7.73 -16.56 1.01
C PRO A 228 -6.99 -15.60 1.95
N TYR A 229 -6.23 -16.17 2.89
CA TYR A 229 -5.46 -15.40 3.87
C TYR A 229 -4.02 -15.92 3.98
N GLU A 230 -3.07 -15.02 3.79
CA GLU A 230 -1.64 -15.31 3.85
C GLU A 230 -0.97 -14.42 4.91
N ASP A 231 -0.54 -15.02 6.03
CA ASP A 231 0.22 -14.31 7.08
C ASP A 231 1.72 -14.61 6.95
N MET A 232 2.44 -13.66 6.35
CA MET A 232 3.88 -13.78 6.14
C MET A 232 4.68 -13.59 7.44
N ASN A 233 4.07 -13.10 8.53
CA ASN A 233 4.75 -13.03 9.83
C ASN A 233 5.09 -14.42 10.38
N LEU A 234 4.33 -15.45 10.01
CA LEU A 234 4.63 -16.84 10.36
C LEU A 234 5.66 -17.50 9.43
N LYS A 235 6.08 -16.81 8.36
CA LYS A 235 6.94 -17.33 7.30
C LYS A 235 8.25 -16.54 7.13
N THR A 236 8.62 -15.71 8.10
CA THR A 236 9.81 -14.84 8.01
C THR A 236 11.11 -15.60 7.67
N GLN A 237 11.27 -16.83 8.15
CA GLN A 237 12.39 -17.70 7.78
C GLN A 237 12.32 -18.18 6.33
N GLU A 238 11.13 -18.57 5.84
CA GLU A 238 10.91 -18.99 4.45
C GLU A 238 11.13 -17.83 3.47
N LEU A 239 10.69 -16.62 3.83
CA LEU A 239 10.95 -15.39 3.06
C LEU A 239 12.43 -14.97 3.12
N GLY A 240 13.19 -15.49 4.07
CA GLY A 240 14.57 -15.07 4.32
C GLY A 240 14.69 -13.65 4.89
N ILE A 241 13.70 -13.20 5.66
CA ILE A 241 13.73 -11.88 6.32
C ILE A 241 14.87 -11.86 7.36
N ASP A 242 15.78 -10.92 7.18
CA ASP A 242 16.87 -10.62 8.09
C ASP A 242 16.55 -9.30 8.80
N TRP A 243 16.16 -9.39 10.07
CA TRP A 243 15.77 -8.21 10.86
C TRP A 243 16.91 -7.23 11.12
N GLU A 244 18.18 -7.62 10.90
CA GLU A 244 19.31 -6.69 10.94
C GLU A 244 19.42 -5.87 9.65
N LYS A 245 18.85 -6.32 8.53
CA LYS A 245 19.06 -5.72 7.20
C LYS A 245 17.80 -5.25 6.50
N ASP A 246 16.64 -5.82 6.80
CA ASP A 246 15.41 -5.64 6.03
C ASP A 246 14.40 -4.69 6.67
N SER A 247 14.69 -4.20 7.87
CA SER A 247 13.82 -3.28 8.62
C SER A 247 14.20 -1.83 8.34
N LEU A 248 13.21 -1.01 7.99
CA LEU A 248 13.35 0.42 7.75
C LEU A 248 13.52 1.20 9.07
N ASP A 249 12.79 0.81 10.11
CA ASP A 249 12.54 1.64 11.29
C ASP A 249 12.33 0.84 12.58
N GLY A 250 13.04 -0.28 12.72
CA GLY A 250 13.04 -1.08 13.94
C GLY A 250 11.82 -1.99 14.07
N GLY A 251 11.35 -2.53 12.95
CA GLY A 251 10.29 -3.54 12.90
C GLY A 251 8.88 -3.00 12.68
N ASP A 252 8.71 -1.72 12.34
CA ASP A 252 7.41 -1.21 11.86
C ASP A 252 7.27 -1.53 10.37
N HIS A 253 8.19 -1.05 9.55
CA HIS A 253 8.18 -1.17 8.09
C HIS A 253 9.39 -1.94 7.56
N LEU A 254 9.20 -2.58 6.40
CA LEU A 254 10.30 -3.10 5.62
C LEU A 254 10.97 -1.99 4.81
N ASN A 255 12.27 -2.13 4.61
CA ASN A 255 13.02 -1.36 3.62
C ASN A 255 12.99 -2.09 2.26
N LEU A 256 13.71 -1.57 1.25
CA LEU A 256 13.74 -2.14 -0.09
C LEU A 256 14.19 -3.61 -0.12
N SER A 257 15.16 -4.01 0.70
CA SER A 257 15.62 -5.40 0.77
C SER A 257 14.53 -6.33 1.29
N GLY A 258 13.82 -5.91 2.36
CA GLY A 258 12.67 -6.65 2.89
C GLY A 258 11.49 -6.69 1.91
N ALA A 259 11.17 -5.55 1.30
CA ALA A 259 10.13 -5.43 0.28
C ALA A 259 10.39 -6.35 -0.91
N TRP A 260 11.66 -6.48 -1.33
CA TRP A 260 12.05 -7.35 -2.43
C TRP A 260 11.72 -8.82 -2.15
N LYS A 261 11.99 -9.28 -0.92
CA LYS A 261 11.70 -10.65 -0.46
C LYS A 261 10.20 -10.90 -0.37
N VAL A 262 9.45 -9.98 0.26
CA VAL A 262 7.99 -10.08 0.37
C VAL A 262 7.33 -10.05 -1.00
N THR A 263 7.76 -9.18 -1.89
CA THR A 263 7.20 -9.05 -3.23
C THR A 263 7.43 -10.31 -4.05
N ARG A 264 8.64 -10.87 -4.02
CA ARG A 264 8.95 -12.14 -4.70
C ARG A 264 8.09 -13.29 -4.18
N PHE A 265 7.98 -13.42 -2.85
CA PHE A 265 7.11 -14.43 -2.24
C PHE A 265 5.65 -14.24 -2.67
N THR A 266 5.16 -13.00 -2.65
CA THR A 266 3.78 -12.66 -3.02
C THR A 266 3.52 -12.95 -4.50
N GLY A 267 4.42 -12.54 -5.40
CA GLY A 267 4.29 -12.82 -6.84
C GLY A 267 4.20 -14.31 -7.12
N LYS A 268 5.06 -15.12 -6.48
CA LYS A 268 5.00 -16.58 -6.54
C LYS A 268 3.67 -17.12 -6.01
N TYR A 269 3.25 -16.70 -4.81
CA TYR A 269 1.98 -17.10 -4.21
C TYR A 269 0.80 -16.80 -5.14
N LEU A 270 0.76 -15.61 -5.73
CA LEU A 270 -0.30 -15.22 -6.64
C LEU A 270 -0.30 -16.06 -7.93
N HIS A 271 0.88 -16.29 -8.50
CA HIS A 271 1.05 -17.10 -9.71
C HIS A 271 0.64 -18.56 -9.50
N GLU A 272 0.93 -19.14 -8.33
CA GLU A 272 0.62 -20.54 -8.01
C GLU A 272 -0.85 -20.76 -7.61
N ASN A 273 -1.51 -19.76 -7.03
CA ASN A 273 -2.84 -19.92 -6.43
C ASN A 273 -3.97 -19.24 -7.21
N PHE A 274 -3.65 -18.35 -8.16
CA PHE A 274 -4.64 -17.60 -8.91
C PHE A 274 -4.33 -17.57 -10.40
N SER A 275 -5.38 -17.61 -11.23
CA SER A 275 -5.25 -17.49 -12.68
C SER A 275 -5.08 -16.02 -13.10
N LEU A 276 -3.85 -15.52 -12.97
CA LEU A 276 -3.43 -14.22 -13.48
C LEU A 276 -2.70 -14.38 -14.82
N PRO A 277 -3.00 -13.53 -15.82
CA PRO A 277 -2.27 -13.52 -17.07
C PRO A 277 -0.86 -12.93 -16.90
N ASP A 278 0.11 -13.44 -17.66
CA ASP A 278 1.35 -12.72 -17.93
C ASP A 278 1.06 -11.69 -19.03
N ARG A 279 1.28 -10.42 -18.72
CA ARG A 279 0.93 -9.28 -19.59
C ARG A 279 2.10 -8.75 -20.40
N ARG A 280 3.30 -9.30 -20.27
CA ARG A 280 4.52 -8.74 -20.88
C ARG A 280 4.52 -8.78 -22.41
N GLU A 281 3.76 -9.69 -23.01
CA GLU A 281 3.58 -9.79 -24.46
C GLU A 281 2.36 -9.00 -24.99
N ASP A 282 1.59 -8.34 -24.11
CA ASP A 282 0.40 -7.56 -24.49
C ASP A 282 0.79 -6.12 -24.84
N GLU A 283 0.56 -5.71 -26.09
CA GLU A 283 0.90 -4.36 -26.59
C GLU A 283 0.22 -3.23 -25.79
N ASN A 284 -0.92 -3.49 -25.14
CA ASN A 284 -1.59 -2.51 -24.28
C ASN A 284 -0.78 -2.17 -23.02
N TYR A 285 0.28 -2.93 -22.73
CA TYR A 285 1.13 -2.81 -21.56
C TYR A 285 2.54 -2.31 -21.90
N ALA A 286 2.76 -1.72 -23.07
CA ALA A 286 4.07 -1.16 -23.47
C ALA A 286 4.67 -0.20 -22.42
N LEU A 287 3.85 0.62 -21.76
CA LEU A 287 4.29 1.50 -20.68
C LEU A 287 4.79 0.72 -19.44
N TRP A 288 4.19 -0.44 -19.13
CA TRP A 288 4.66 -1.29 -18.04
C TRP A 288 6.01 -1.92 -18.34
N MET A 289 6.26 -2.31 -19.59
CA MET A 289 7.58 -2.79 -20.02
C MET A 289 8.64 -1.71 -19.82
N GLU A 290 8.41 -0.49 -20.32
CA GLU A 290 9.35 0.63 -20.18
C GLU A 290 9.60 1.01 -18.71
N GLU A 291 8.54 1.11 -17.91
CA GLU A 291 8.65 1.41 -16.48
C GLU A 291 9.35 0.28 -15.73
N GLY A 292 9.07 -0.98 -16.07
CA GLY A 292 9.67 -2.17 -15.49
C GLY A 292 11.18 -2.26 -15.73
N GLU A 293 11.64 -1.97 -16.95
CA GLU A 293 13.07 -1.92 -17.29
C GLU A 293 13.81 -0.85 -16.48
N LYS A 294 13.30 0.39 -16.49
CA LYS A 294 13.86 1.51 -15.72
C LYS A 294 13.89 1.23 -14.22
N TYR A 295 12.80 0.67 -13.70
CA TYR A 295 12.72 0.25 -12.29
C TYR A 295 13.73 -0.84 -11.97
N GLY A 296 13.88 -1.85 -12.83
CA GLY A 296 14.77 -2.99 -12.62
C GLY A 296 16.23 -2.58 -12.49
N GLU A 297 16.70 -1.70 -13.38
CA GLU A 297 18.06 -1.13 -13.32
C GLU A 297 18.30 -0.40 -12.00
N LYS A 298 17.37 0.49 -11.63
CA LYS A 298 17.50 1.30 -10.41
C LYS A 298 17.36 0.48 -9.13
N ALA A 299 16.44 -0.48 -9.10
CA ALA A 299 16.26 -1.36 -7.95
C ALA A 299 17.52 -2.20 -7.71
N LYS A 300 18.14 -2.72 -8.77
CA LYS A 300 19.40 -3.46 -8.70
C LYS A 300 20.53 -2.59 -8.12
N GLU A 301 20.72 -1.38 -8.64
CA GLU A 301 21.73 -0.44 -8.13
C GLU A 301 21.56 -0.17 -6.63
N LYS A 302 20.33 0.11 -6.21
CA LYS A 302 19.99 0.41 -4.81
C LYS A 302 20.19 -0.77 -3.88
N LEU A 303 19.75 -1.97 -4.30
CA LEU A 303 19.95 -3.20 -3.54
C LEU A 303 21.44 -3.53 -3.39
N GLU A 304 22.24 -3.40 -4.46
CA GLU A 304 23.68 -3.59 -4.40
C GLU A 304 24.35 -2.59 -3.44
N ALA A 305 23.90 -1.34 -3.42
CA ALA A 305 24.39 -0.33 -2.48
C ALA A 305 24.04 -0.70 -1.02
N MET A 306 22.79 -1.08 -0.76
CA MET A 306 22.35 -1.51 0.58
C MET A 306 23.12 -2.74 1.09
N TRP A 307 23.46 -3.69 0.23
CA TRP A 307 24.21 -4.90 0.63
C TRP A 307 25.72 -4.67 0.78
N LYS A 308 26.28 -3.62 0.17
CA LYS A 308 27.68 -3.21 0.39
C LYS A 308 27.86 -2.41 1.69
N ASP A 309 26.80 -1.75 2.16
CA ASP A 309 26.78 -0.84 3.31
C ASP A 309 26.75 -1.52 4.70
N ASP A 310 27.49 -2.62 4.90
CA ASP A 310 27.72 -3.21 6.25
C ASP A 310 28.51 -2.26 7.21
N LYS A 311 28.75 -0.97 6.85
CA LYS A 311 29.69 -0.05 7.53
C LYS A 311 29.26 1.42 7.67
N ILE A 312 28.01 1.82 7.41
CA ILE A 312 27.64 3.23 7.63
C ILE A 312 27.21 3.46 9.08
N THR A 313 27.94 4.33 9.79
CA THR A 313 27.61 4.84 11.13
C THR A 313 27.32 6.35 11.08
N GLY A 314 26.45 6.82 11.98
CA GLY A 314 26.26 8.26 12.25
C GLY A 314 25.38 9.04 11.25
N GLU A 315 25.81 10.27 10.94
CA GLU A 315 25.10 11.37 10.25
C GLU A 315 24.52 10.99 8.88
N GLU A 316 25.12 10.02 8.19
CA GLU A 316 24.66 9.54 6.89
C GLU A 316 23.38 8.68 7.00
N VAL A 317 23.18 8.00 8.13
CA VAL A 317 21.92 7.30 8.45
C VAL A 317 20.81 8.31 8.75
N GLU A 318 21.10 9.39 9.46
CA GLU A 318 20.13 10.47 9.73
C GLU A 318 19.73 11.20 8.44
N ASN A 319 20.70 11.58 7.61
CA ASN A 319 20.44 12.18 6.30
C ASN A 319 19.70 11.24 5.33
N ARG A 320 19.90 9.92 5.42
CA ARG A 320 19.08 8.95 4.66
C ARG A 320 17.69 8.76 5.29
N ARG A 321 17.54 8.83 6.62
CA ARG A 321 16.24 8.77 7.33
C ARG A 321 15.34 9.93 6.95
N GLU A 322 15.85 11.16 6.94
CA GLU A 322 15.07 12.35 6.53
C GLU A 322 14.58 12.25 5.08
N ARG A 323 15.32 11.57 4.19
CA ARG A 323 14.95 11.36 2.78
C ARG A 323 14.00 10.18 2.55
N SER A 324 13.92 9.22 3.48
CA SER A 324 13.18 7.95 3.29
C SER A 324 11.93 7.85 4.15
N LEU A 325 11.86 8.54 5.29
CA LEU A 325 10.61 8.68 6.02
C LEU A 325 9.85 9.86 5.42
N PRO A 326 8.55 9.71 5.11
CA PRO A 326 7.74 10.88 4.90
C PRO A 326 7.86 11.74 6.16
N VAL A 327 8.30 13.00 6.02
CA VAL A 327 8.27 13.94 7.13
C VAL A 327 6.80 14.08 7.51
N TYR A 328 6.43 13.47 8.62
CA TYR A 328 5.11 13.59 9.22
C TYR A 328 5.04 14.98 9.87
N GLU A 329 4.65 15.99 9.10
CA GLU A 329 4.24 17.30 9.62
C GLU A 329 2.86 17.22 10.29
#